data_AF-A0A835V8L1-F1
#
_entry.id   AF-A0A835V8L1-F1
#
_cell.length_a   1.000
_cell.length_b   1.000
_cell.length_c   1.000
_cell.angle_alpha   90.00
_cell.angle_beta   90.00
_cell.angle_gamma   90.00
#
_symmetry.space_group_name_H-M   'P 1'
#
loop_
_entity.id
_entity.type
_entity.pdbx_description
1 polymer ?
#
loop_
_entity_poly.entity_id
_entity_poly.type
_entity_poly.pdbx_seq_one_letter_code
_entity_poly.pdbx_strand_id
1 'polypeptide(L)'
;MDMELPPDLEPIIQAASEFASYPGVVNDAAAKDFLDQYPLPVLLSMLQLKSDVPSLEDALVSCLDRIFRTRYGSSLLLQYVVSIQAGLQANSESIRCLACKSVSWIIENSENKGSAVKVLVEHSIYPLLINCLVAGNEKTSSAAVNAIKNVAKSPEGIGIIFPSSSEEPMQLKSVASHCSSLARIRILALIKELFSISDNVASAIFGSNLLSLFEMEINESNDPLTVLSALEVLYERIGMDKIYMDCNK
;
A
#
# COMPACT_ATOMS: atom_id res chain seq x y z
N MET A 1 18.87 12.52 30.74
CA MET A 1 17.72 13.29 31.23
C MET A 1 16.52 12.50 30.72
N ASP A 2 16.06 11.58 31.56
CA ASP A 2 14.98 10.66 31.22
C ASP A 2 13.72 11.48 30.98
N MET A 3 13.25 11.47 29.74
CA MET A 3 12.01 12.11 29.37
C MET A 3 10.90 11.20 29.88
N GLU A 4 10.43 11.45 31.10
CA GLU A 4 9.25 10.77 31.65
C GLU A 4 8.12 10.92 30.64
N LEU A 5 7.64 9.79 30.11
CA LEU A 5 6.41 9.76 29.35
C LEU A 5 5.27 10.28 30.23
N PRO A 6 4.25 10.94 29.65
CA PRO A 6 3.03 11.24 30.37
C PRO A 6 2.53 9.98 31.10
N PRO A 7 2.20 10.06 32.40
CA PRO A 7 1.93 8.90 33.25
C PRO A 7 0.76 8.02 32.77
N ASP A 8 -0.08 8.53 31.87
CA ASP A 8 -1.21 7.81 31.28
C ASP A 8 -0.83 6.88 30.11
N LEU A 9 0.41 6.96 29.58
CA LEU A 9 0.80 6.21 28.38
C LEU A 9 1.43 4.85 28.69
N GLU A 10 2.23 4.73 29.76
CA GLU A 10 2.89 3.47 30.15
C GLU A 10 2.00 2.21 30.14
N PRO A 11 0.78 2.22 30.72
CA PRO A 11 -0.09 1.04 30.69
C PRO A 11 -0.51 0.66 29.26
N ILE A 12 -0.67 1.64 28.37
CA ILE A 12 -1.02 1.41 26.96
C ILE A 12 0.16 0.78 26.22
N ILE A 13 1.39 1.24 26.48
CA ILE A 13 2.61 0.70 25.86
C ILE A 13 2.80 -0.76 26.25
N GLN A 14 2.65 -1.06 27.54
CA GLN A 14 2.79 -2.41 28.06
C GLN A 14 1.74 -3.33 27.45
N ALA A 15 0.47 -2.92 27.46
CA ALA A 15 -0.62 -3.69 26.87
C ALA A 15 -0.42 -3.91 25.36
N ALA A 16 0.00 -2.88 24.61
CA ALA A 16 0.28 -3.01 23.19
C ALA A 16 1.46 -3.96 22.92
N SER A 17 2.51 -3.92 23.74
CA SER A 17 3.67 -4.80 23.63
C SER A 17 3.31 -6.26 23.93
N GLU A 18 2.51 -6.51 24.96
CA GLU A 18 2.00 -7.85 25.30
C GLU A 18 1.09 -8.39 24.20
N PHE A 19 0.18 -7.56 23.69
CA PHE A 19 -0.70 -7.94 22.58
C PHE A 19 0.09 -8.23 21.30
N ALA A 20 1.10 -7.41 21.00
CA ALA A 20 1.99 -7.58 19.85
C ALA A 20 2.85 -8.84 19.95
N SER A 21 3.29 -9.22 21.15
CA SER A 21 4.17 -10.39 21.38
C SER A 21 3.42 -11.71 21.61
N TYR A 22 2.09 -11.69 21.74
CA TYR A 22 1.29 -12.90 21.93
C TYR A 22 1.55 -13.96 20.84
N PRO A 23 1.93 -15.21 21.14
CA PRO A 23 2.34 -16.17 20.11
C PRO A 23 1.17 -16.76 19.30
N GLY A 24 -0.07 -16.64 19.76
CA GLY A 24 -1.25 -17.21 19.10
C GLY A 24 -1.88 -16.30 18.04
N VAL A 25 -2.83 -16.84 17.28
CA VAL A 25 -3.64 -16.01 16.36
C VAL A 25 -4.59 -15.13 17.17
N VAL A 26 -4.60 -13.83 16.87
CA VAL A 26 -5.58 -12.90 17.46
C VAL A 26 -6.91 -13.08 16.72
N ASN A 27 -7.96 -13.37 17.46
CA ASN A 27 -9.32 -13.47 16.91
C ASN A 27 -10.10 -12.15 17.13
N ASP A 28 -11.29 -12.07 16.53
CA ASP A 28 -12.14 -10.88 16.61
C ASP A 28 -12.51 -10.52 18.07
N ALA A 29 -12.71 -11.52 18.94
CA ALA A 29 -13.05 -11.30 20.35
C ALA A 29 -11.90 -10.62 21.11
N ALA A 30 -10.68 -11.13 20.97
CA ALA A 30 -9.50 -10.54 21.59
C ALA A 30 -9.20 -9.13 21.06
N ALA A 31 -9.37 -8.91 19.75
CA ALA A 31 -9.23 -7.58 19.16
C ALA A 31 -10.27 -6.60 19.71
N LYS A 32 -11.51 -7.07 19.91
CA LYS A 32 -12.58 -6.27 20.52
C LYS A 32 -12.31 -5.96 21.98
N ASP A 33 -12.00 -6.97 22.80
CA ASP A 33 -11.72 -6.80 24.22
C ASP A 33 -10.55 -5.83 24.46
N PHE A 34 -9.55 -5.85 23.57
CA PHE A 34 -8.44 -4.89 23.60
C PHE A 34 -8.91 -3.47 23.26
N LEU A 35 -9.68 -3.29 22.19
CA LEU A 35 -10.15 -1.98 21.75
C LEU A 35 -11.22 -1.37 22.67
N ASP A 36 -11.95 -2.19 23.42
CA ASP A 36 -12.89 -1.75 24.45
C ASP A 36 -12.14 -1.14 25.66
N GLN A 37 -10.91 -1.61 25.93
CA GLN A 37 -10.04 -1.06 26.99
C GLN A 37 -9.17 0.10 26.47
N TYR A 38 -8.70 0.01 25.24
CA TYR A 38 -7.80 0.97 24.60
C TYR A 38 -8.38 1.44 23.27
N PRO A 39 -9.19 2.51 23.27
CA PRO A 39 -9.92 2.94 22.08
C PRO A 39 -9.00 3.24 20.89
N LEU A 40 -9.41 2.77 19.71
CA LEU A 40 -8.63 2.95 18.47
C LEU A 40 -8.23 4.42 18.18
N PRO A 41 -9.09 5.45 18.37
CA PRO A 41 -8.68 6.84 18.17
C PRO A 41 -7.48 7.25 19.03
N VAL A 42 -7.40 6.74 20.27
CA VAL A 42 -6.29 7.01 21.19
C VAL A 42 -5.01 6.39 20.64
N LEU A 43 -5.05 5.11 20.26
CA LEU A 43 -3.89 4.41 19.69
C LEU A 43 -3.37 5.09 18.41
N LEU A 44 -4.28 5.52 17.53
CA LEU A 44 -3.93 6.22 16.29
C LEU A 44 -3.33 7.61 16.57
N SER A 45 -3.85 8.33 17.57
CA SER A 45 -3.28 9.62 17.99
C SER A 45 -1.86 9.46 18.54
N MET A 46 -1.58 8.36 19.24
CA MET A 46 -0.25 8.06 19.77
C MET A 46 0.78 7.79 18.65
N LEU A 47 0.37 7.13 17.57
CA LEU A 47 1.23 6.97 16.38
C LEU A 47 1.58 8.31 15.71
N GLN A 48 0.75 9.34 15.90
CA GLN A 48 1.00 10.68 15.35
C GLN A 48 1.85 11.56 16.27
N LEU A 49 2.08 11.14 17.52
CA LEU A 49 2.99 11.85 18.41
C LEU A 49 4.42 11.68 17.91
N LYS A 50 5.14 12.80 17.77
CA LYS A 50 6.60 12.78 17.60
C LYS A 50 7.22 12.39 18.94
N SER A 51 7.25 11.10 19.25
CA SER A 51 7.95 10.57 20.41
C SER A 51 9.32 10.04 19.96
N ASP A 52 10.39 10.46 20.63
CA ASP A 52 11.75 9.97 20.42
C ASP A 52 11.98 8.56 20.99
N VAL A 53 10.90 7.77 21.15
CA VAL A 53 10.94 6.42 21.74
C VAL A 53 10.56 5.39 20.66
N PRO A 54 11.52 4.87 19.88
CA PRO A 54 11.28 3.88 18.82
C PRO A 54 10.54 2.63 19.29
N SER A 55 10.76 2.20 20.54
CA SER A 55 10.10 1.01 21.11
C SER A 55 8.59 1.16 21.26
N LEU A 56 8.09 2.39 21.44
CA LEU A 56 6.65 2.67 21.51
C LEU A 56 5.99 2.48 20.15
N GLU A 57 6.59 3.07 19.12
CA GLU A 57 6.07 3.01 17.76
C GLU A 57 6.01 1.55 17.28
N ASP A 58 7.09 0.80 17.44
CA ASP A 58 7.15 -0.61 17.00
C ASP A 58 6.11 -1.49 17.70
N ALA A 59 5.89 -1.28 19.01
CA ALA A 59 4.88 -2.00 19.77
C ALA A 59 3.46 -1.67 19.28
N LEU A 60 3.14 -0.38 19.10
CA LEU A 60 1.84 0.06 18.61
C LEU A 60 1.57 -0.39 17.19
N VAL A 61 2.54 -0.25 16.29
CA VAL A 61 2.43 -0.69 14.89
C VAL A 61 2.20 -2.19 14.84
N SER A 62 2.96 -2.97 15.60
CA SER A 62 2.80 -4.43 15.64
C SER A 62 1.46 -4.86 16.24
N CYS A 63 0.99 -4.17 17.28
CA CYS A 63 -0.33 -4.38 17.88
C CYS A 63 -1.45 -4.11 16.86
N LEU A 64 -1.42 -2.94 16.23
CA LEU A 64 -2.42 -2.53 15.25
C LEU A 64 -2.40 -3.39 13.98
N ASP A 65 -1.22 -3.81 13.50
CA ASP A 65 -1.10 -4.76 12.38
C ASP A 65 -1.85 -6.05 12.67
N ARG A 66 -1.80 -6.55 13.91
CA ARG A 66 -2.54 -7.75 14.33
C ARG A 66 -4.03 -7.50 14.45
N ILE A 67 -4.44 -6.38 15.06
CA ILE A 67 -5.85 -6.01 15.20
C ILE A 67 -6.50 -5.87 13.83
N PHE A 68 -5.87 -5.14 12.91
CA PHE A 68 -6.44 -4.83 11.59
C PHE A 68 -6.51 -6.04 10.65
N ARG A 69 -5.72 -7.09 10.89
CA ARG A 69 -5.86 -8.38 10.18
C ARG A 69 -7.13 -9.15 10.55
N THR A 70 -7.74 -8.84 11.69
CA THR A 70 -9.00 -9.48 12.10
C THR A 70 -10.17 -8.92 11.30
N ARG A 71 -11.30 -9.65 11.25
CA ARG A 71 -12.51 -9.15 10.56
C ARG A 71 -13.09 -7.96 11.31
N TYR A 72 -13.05 -8.01 12.64
CA TYR A 72 -13.46 -6.89 13.48
C TYR A 72 -12.60 -5.64 13.22
N GLY A 73 -11.28 -5.75 13.33
CA GLY A 73 -10.40 -4.59 13.16
C GLY A 73 -10.46 -3.99 11.75
N SER A 74 -10.47 -4.83 10.70
CA SER A 74 -10.60 -4.34 9.32
C SER A 74 -11.93 -3.63 9.04
N SER A 75 -13.03 -4.05 9.67
CA SER A 75 -14.34 -3.39 9.54
C SER A 75 -14.37 -1.96 10.07
N LEU A 76 -13.47 -1.61 11.00
CA LEU A 76 -13.37 -0.28 11.58
C LEU A 76 -12.59 0.69 10.69
N LEU A 77 -11.66 0.19 9.86
CA LEU A 77 -10.66 1.01 9.17
C LEU A 77 -11.26 2.10 8.27
N LEU A 78 -12.38 1.82 7.60
CA LEU A 78 -13.02 2.78 6.70
C LEU A 78 -13.51 4.03 7.44
N GLN A 79 -13.78 3.94 8.74
CA GLN A 79 -14.17 5.08 9.59
C GLN A 79 -12.97 5.98 9.94
N TYR A 80 -11.75 5.46 9.80
CA TYR A 80 -10.51 6.13 10.18
C TYR A 80 -9.62 6.46 8.97
N VAL A 81 -10.21 6.64 7.78
CA VAL A 81 -9.47 6.93 6.54
C VAL A 81 -8.60 8.18 6.66
N VAL A 82 -9.04 9.22 7.39
CA VAL A 82 -8.23 10.43 7.65
C VAL A 82 -6.94 10.09 8.43
N SER A 83 -7.03 9.20 9.43
CA SER A 83 -5.85 8.74 10.16
C SER A 83 -4.93 7.87 9.29
N ILE A 84 -5.50 7.05 8.40
CA ILE A 84 -4.73 6.25 7.43
C ILE A 84 -4.01 7.16 6.43
N GLN A 85 -4.68 8.19 5.94
CA GLN A 85 -4.10 9.21 5.06
C GLN A 85 -2.89 9.88 5.73
N ALA A 86 -3.04 10.31 6.99
CA ALA A 86 -1.94 10.87 7.77
C ALA A 86 -0.80 9.85 7.97
N GLY A 87 -1.13 8.58 8.19
CA GLY A 87 -0.16 7.48 8.31
C GLY A 87 0.64 7.24 7.03
N LEU A 88 0.03 7.34 5.85
CA LEU A 88 0.73 7.25 4.55
C LEU A 88 1.72 8.39 4.33
N GLN A 89 1.52 9.52 5.01
CA GLN A 89 2.39 10.70 4.96
C GLN A 89 3.39 10.76 6.13
N ALA A 90 3.38 9.76 7.02
CA ALA A 90 4.28 9.73 8.17
C ALA A 90 5.75 9.67 7.74
N ASN A 91 6.63 10.23 8.58
CA ASN A 91 8.07 10.12 8.40
C ASN A 91 8.57 8.70 8.71
N SER A 92 7.86 7.96 9.57
CA SER A 92 8.20 6.59 9.89
C SER A 92 7.75 5.61 8.80
N GLU A 93 8.70 4.77 8.38
CA GLU A 93 8.44 3.66 7.46
C GLU A 93 7.50 2.60 8.05
N SER A 94 7.56 2.34 9.36
CA SER A 94 6.71 1.33 10.00
C SER A 94 5.23 1.76 9.92
N ILE A 95 4.97 3.04 10.19
CA ILE A 95 3.65 3.66 10.12
C ILE A 95 3.15 3.72 8.67
N ARG A 96 3.99 4.13 7.72
CA ARG A 96 3.62 4.12 6.29
C ARG A 96 3.28 2.72 5.81
N CYS A 97 4.05 1.72 6.20
CA CYS A 97 3.82 0.32 5.87
C CYS A 97 2.48 -0.18 6.45
N LEU A 98 2.20 0.11 7.73
CA LEU A 98 0.92 -0.20 8.35
C LEU A 98 -0.24 0.46 7.61
N ALA A 99 -0.12 1.75 7.28
CA ALA A 99 -1.15 2.48 6.56
C ALA A 99 -1.42 1.89 5.16
N CYS A 100 -0.38 1.49 4.42
CA CYS A 100 -0.53 0.78 3.15
C CYS A 100 -1.30 -0.54 3.30
N LYS A 101 -0.98 -1.33 4.33
CA LYS A 101 -1.70 -2.58 4.63
C LYS A 101 -3.15 -2.32 5.02
N SER A 102 -3.42 -1.27 5.81
CA SER A 102 -4.78 -0.86 6.16
C SER A 102 -5.63 -0.58 4.93
N VAL A 103 -5.08 0.08 3.90
CA VAL A 103 -5.79 0.26 2.63
C VAL A 103 -6.11 -1.08 1.95
N SER A 104 -5.18 -2.03 1.97
CA SER A 104 -5.44 -3.40 1.46
C SER A 104 -6.58 -4.08 2.21
N TRP A 105 -6.54 -4.06 3.55
CA TRP A 105 -7.55 -4.71 4.38
C TRP A 105 -8.93 -4.07 4.24
N ILE A 106 -9.02 -2.74 4.06
CA ILE A 106 -10.28 -2.07 3.73
C ILE A 106 -10.91 -2.67 2.48
N ILE A 107 -10.14 -2.77 1.39
CA ILE A 107 -10.68 -3.21 0.09
C ILE A 107 -10.97 -4.72 0.09
N GLU A 108 -10.12 -5.52 0.72
CA GLU A 108 -10.28 -6.97 0.79
C GLU A 108 -11.52 -7.39 1.59
N ASN A 109 -11.82 -6.68 2.67
CA ASN A 109 -12.92 -7.01 3.58
C ASN A 109 -14.20 -6.20 3.32
N SER A 110 -14.19 -5.27 2.36
CA SER A 110 -15.38 -4.53 1.98
C SER A 110 -16.34 -5.40 1.16
N GLU A 111 -17.62 -5.41 1.54
CA GLU A 111 -18.69 -6.03 0.75
C GLU A 111 -18.82 -5.39 -0.64
N ASN A 112 -18.61 -4.07 -0.72
CA ASN A 112 -18.62 -3.31 -1.96
C ASN A 112 -17.29 -2.59 -2.19
N LYS A 113 -16.39 -3.27 -2.91
CA LYS A 113 -15.06 -2.77 -3.27
C LYS A 113 -15.11 -1.44 -4.01
N GLY A 114 -16.08 -1.25 -4.91
CA GLY A 114 -16.24 0.00 -5.67
C GLY A 114 -16.54 1.17 -4.75
N SER A 115 -17.45 1.00 -3.79
CA SER A 115 -17.74 2.02 -2.77
C SER A 115 -16.53 2.32 -1.88
N ALA A 116 -15.81 1.30 -1.41
CA ALA A 116 -14.60 1.49 -0.61
C ALA A 116 -13.54 2.28 -1.39
N VAL A 117 -13.32 1.93 -2.66
CA VAL A 117 -12.38 2.63 -3.55
C VAL A 117 -12.78 4.10 -3.73
N LYS A 118 -14.06 4.43 -3.89
CA LYS A 118 -14.52 5.83 -3.98
C LYS A 118 -14.16 6.64 -2.73
N VAL A 119 -14.38 6.09 -1.53
CA VAL A 119 -14.01 6.75 -0.27
C VAL A 119 -12.50 6.99 -0.20
N LEU A 120 -11.68 6.04 -0.66
CA LEU A 120 -10.23 6.19 -0.70
C LEU A 120 -9.79 7.29 -1.69
N VAL A 121 -10.47 7.45 -2.82
CA VAL A 121 -10.21 8.54 -3.78
C VAL A 121 -10.56 9.90 -3.19
N GLU A 122 -11.69 10.03 -2.51
CA GLU A 122 -12.11 11.27 -1.85
C GLU A 122 -11.06 11.78 -0.84
N HIS A 123 -10.24 10.88 -0.30
CA HIS A 123 -9.16 11.18 0.65
C HIS A 123 -7.76 11.17 0.01
N SER A 124 -7.66 11.21 -1.32
CA SER A 124 -6.39 11.23 -2.06
C SER A 124 -5.43 10.10 -1.70
N ILE A 125 -5.96 8.91 -1.36
CA ILE A 125 -5.15 7.77 -0.91
C ILE A 125 -4.29 7.21 -2.04
N TYR A 126 -4.82 7.12 -3.26
CA TYR A 126 -4.08 6.54 -4.40
C TYR A 126 -2.75 7.27 -4.69
N PRO A 127 -2.73 8.62 -4.83
CA PRO A 127 -1.49 9.39 -4.89
C PRO A 127 -0.47 9.05 -3.79
N LEU A 128 -0.94 8.89 -2.56
CA LEU A 128 -0.08 8.58 -1.41
C LEU A 128 0.49 7.15 -1.47
N LEU A 129 -0.27 6.19 -2.00
CA LEU A 129 0.22 4.83 -2.26
C LEU A 129 1.32 4.83 -3.32
N ILE A 130 1.17 5.63 -4.37
CA ILE A 130 2.23 5.79 -5.39
C ILE A 130 3.49 6.37 -4.76
N ASN A 131 3.36 7.38 -3.89
CA ASN A 131 4.51 7.91 -3.16
C ASN A 131 5.19 6.84 -2.28
N CYS A 132 4.40 6.04 -1.55
CA CYS A 132 4.91 4.93 -0.74
C CYS A 132 5.63 3.86 -1.56
N LEU A 133 5.16 3.59 -2.79
CA LEU A 133 5.82 2.69 -3.74
C LEU A 133 7.19 3.21 -4.18
N VAL A 134 7.26 4.48 -4.59
CA VAL A 134 8.49 5.04 -5.21
C VAL A 134 9.54 5.44 -4.18
N ALA A 135 9.13 5.97 -3.02
CA ALA A 135 10.02 6.53 -2.01
C ALA A 135 10.17 5.66 -0.76
N GLY A 136 9.30 4.66 -0.55
CA GLY A 136 9.34 3.80 0.64
C GLY A 136 10.49 2.80 0.64
N ASN A 137 10.76 2.21 1.80
CA ASN A 137 11.62 1.03 1.89
C ASN A 137 10.96 -0.21 1.25
N GLU A 138 11.66 -1.34 1.24
CA GLU A 138 11.17 -2.59 0.64
C GLU A 138 9.79 -3.03 1.18
N LYS A 139 9.61 -3.01 2.51
CA LYS A 139 8.36 -3.43 3.16
C LYS A 139 7.19 -2.49 2.81
N THR A 140 7.43 -1.18 2.88
CA THR A 140 6.44 -0.15 2.54
C THR A 140 6.05 -0.22 1.07
N SER A 141 7.04 -0.39 0.18
CA SER A 141 6.80 -0.51 -1.26
C SER A 141 5.99 -1.76 -1.58
N SER A 142 6.32 -2.90 -0.99
CA SER A 142 5.56 -4.15 -1.15
C SER A 142 4.11 -4.03 -0.63
N ALA A 143 3.92 -3.39 0.52
CA ALA A 143 2.59 -3.10 1.05
C ALA A 143 1.78 -2.17 0.11
N ALA A 144 2.43 -1.16 -0.47
CA ALA A 144 1.81 -0.27 -1.45
C ALA A 144 1.41 -1.01 -2.74
N VAL A 145 2.27 -1.90 -3.26
CA VAL A 145 1.93 -2.78 -4.40
C VAL A 145 0.67 -3.59 -4.10
N ASN A 146 0.60 -4.25 -2.94
CA ASN A 146 -0.57 -5.04 -2.57
C ASN A 146 -1.85 -4.19 -2.48
N ALA A 147 -1.76 -2.98 -1.93
CA ALA A 147 -2.87 -2.04 -1.86
C ALA A 147 -3.36 -1.64 -3.26
N ILE A 148 -2.44 -1.26 -4.16
CA ILE A 148 -2.77 -0.87 -5.53
C ILE A 148 -3.36 -2.05 -6.31
N LYS A 149 -2.82 -3.26 -6.14
CA LYS A 149 -3.41 -4.48 -6.72
C LYS A 149 -4.84 -4.70 -6.24
N ASN A 150 -5.13 -4.43 -4.97
CA ASN A 150 -6.47 -4.55 -4.43
C ASN A 150 -7.42 -3.50 -5.00
N VAL A 151 -6.97 -2.25 -5.18
CA VAL A 151 -7.73 -1.21 -5.87
C VAL A 151 -8.11 -1.69 -7.28
N ALA A 152 -7.14 -2.20 -8.06
CA ALA A 152 -7.33 -2.66 -9.44
C ALA A 152 -8.32 -3.84 -9.61
N LYS A 153 -8.77 -4.48 -8.53
CA LYS A 153 -9.76 -5.58 -8.57
C LYS A 153 -11.21 -5.08 -8.76
N SER A 154 -11.44 -3.77 -8.82
CA SER A 154 -12.75 -3.17 -9.07
C SER A 154 -12.73 -2.31 -10.35
N PRO A 155 -13.85 -2.21 -11.09
CA PRO A 155 -13.95 -1.31 -12.25
C PRO A 155 -13.61 0.14 -11.90
N GLU A 156 -14.06 0.63 -10.74
CA GLU A 156 -13.73 1.96 -10.22
C GLU A 156 -12.21 2.12 -10.05
N GLY A 157 -11.57 1.12 -9.45
CA GLY A 157 -10.12 1.09 -9.25
C GLY A 157 -9.32 1.08 -10.55
N ILE A 158 -9.80 0.36 -11.57
CA ILE A 158 -9.20 0.39 -12.91
C ILE A 158 -9.25 1.81 -13.47
N GLY A 159 -10.39 2.50 -13.36
CA GLY A 159 -10.55 3.88 -13.83
C GLY A 159 -9.62 4.89 -13.13
N ILE A 160 -9.24 4.62 -11.87
CA ILE A 160 -8.31 5.48 -11.10
C ILE A 160 -6.86 5.22 -11.48
N ILE A 161 -6.48 3.96 -11.70
CA ILE A 161 -5.11 3.59 -12.03
C ILE A 161 -4.80 3.91 -13.50
N PHE A 162 -5.79 3.75 -14.37
CA PHE A 162 -5.71 3.93 -15.82
C PHE A 162 -6.76 4.97 -16.29
N PRO A 163 -6.61 6.25 -15.92
CA PRO A 163 -7.56 7.28 -16.29
C PRO A 163 -7.57 7.51 -17.81
N SER A 164 -8.73 7.89 -18.34
CA SER A 164 -8.92 8.12 -19.78
C SER A 164 -8.35 9.46 -20.28
N SER A 165 -8.11 10.43 -19.39
CA SER A 165 -7.48 11.72 -19.71
C SER A 165 -6.01 11.70 -19.28
N SER A 166 -5.13 12.28 -20.09
CA SER A 166 -3.67 12.28 -19.85
C SER A 166 -3.18 13.34 -18.85
N GLU A 167 -4.08 14.11 -18.25
CA GLU A 167 -3.74 15.29 -17.43
C GLU A 167 -3.78 15.03 -15.92
N GLU A 168 -4.11 13.82 -15.48
CA GLU A 168 -4.20 13.53 -14.04
C GLU A 168 -2.81 13.39 -13.39
N PRO A 169 -2.54 14.12 -12.29
CA PRO A 169 -1.30 13.98 -11.55
C PRO A 169 -1.21 12.57 -10.94
N MET A 170 -0.01 11.98 -10.99
CA MET A 170 0.30 10.62 -10.50
C MET A 170 -0.15 9.43 -11.37
N GLN A 171 -0.35 9.66 -12.66
CA GLN A 171 -0.33 8.56 -13.64
C GLN A 171 1.00 7.82 -13.62
N LEU A 172 0.96 6.48 -13.64
CA LEU A 172 2.16 5.64 -13.58
C LEU A 172 3.22 6.04 -14.62
N LYS A 173 2.79 6.40 -15.84
CA LYS A 173 3.68 6.87 -16.91
C LYS A 173 4.38 8.18 -16.58
N SER A 174 3.63 9.16 -16.08
CA SER A 174 4.15 10.47 -15.69
C SER A 174 5.09 10.39 -14.48
N VAL A 175 4.77 9.53 -13.52
CA VAL A 175 5.63 9.29 -12.35
C VAL A 175 6.93 8.60 -12.79
N ALA A 176 6.85 7.60 -13.67
CA ALA A 176 8.02 6.89 -14.18
C ALA A 176 8.99 7.82 -14.93
N SER A 177 8.51 8.82 -15.68
CA SER A 177 9.39 9.73 -16.42
C SER A 177 10.16 10.73 -15.54
N HIS A 178 9.74 10.93 -14.28
CA HIS A 178 10.30 11.95 -13.37
C HIS A 178 10.91 11.37 -12.09
N CYS A 179 11.09 10.05 -12.00
CA CYS A 179 11.60 9.39 -10.79
C CYS A 179 12.98 8.73 -11.01
N SER A 180 13.57 8.24 -9.91
CA SER A 180 14.86 7.55 -9.93
C SER A 180 14.76 6.19 -10.64
N SER A 181 15.89 5.63 -11.10
CA SER A 181 15.91 4.31 -11.75
C SER A 181 15.28 3.22 -10.88
N LEU A 182 15.54 3.21 -9.56
CA LEU A 182 14.90 2.26 -8.64
C LEU A 182 13.38 2.44 -8.60
N ALA A 183 12.88 3.67 -8.56
CA ALA A 183 11.45 3.94 -8.59
C ALA A 183 10.81 3.50 -9.92
N ARG A 184 11.50 3.68 -11.05
CA ARG A 184 11.05 3.18 -12.36
C ARG A 184 10.94 1.65 -12.36
N ILE A 185 11.98 0.94 -11.89
CA ILE A 185 11.94 -0.54 -11.77
C ILE A 185 10.77 -1.00 -10.88
N ARG A 186 10.48 -0.30 -9.78
CA ARG A 186 9.30 -0.60 -8.93
C ARG A 186 7.98 -0.37 -9.66
N ILE A 187 7.87 0.66 -10.49
CA ILE A 187 6.69 0.89 -11.33
C ILE A 187 6.55 -0.21 -12.38
N LEU A 188 7.65 -0.63 -13.03
CA LEU A 188 7.62 -1.76 -13.96
C LEU A 188 7.16 -3.05 -13.26
N ALA A 189 7.68 -3.33 -12.07
CA ALA A 189 7.26 -4.46 -11.26
C ALA A 189 5.77 -4.38 -10.88
N LEU A 190 5.26 -3.19 -10.54
CA LEU A 190 3.82 -2.97 -10.32
C LEU A 190 3.02 -3.26 -11.60
N ILE A 191 3.43 -2.77 -12.76
CA ILE A 191 2.72 -3.00 -14.03
C ILE A 191 2.63 -4.50 -14.33
N LYS A 192 3.72 -5.26 -14.14
CA LYS A 192 3.74 -6.72 -14.24
C LYS A 192 2.72 -7.38 -13.32
N GLU A 193 2.67 -6.96 -12.05
CA GLU A 193 1.73 -7.50 -11.07
C GLU A 193 0.27 -7.16 -11.41
N LEU A 194 0.01 -5.95 -11.92
CA LEU A 194 -1.32 -5.51 -12.35
C LEU A 194 -1.79 -6.29 -13.58
N PHE A 195 -0.90 -6.52 -14.55
CA PHE A 195 -1.20 -7.27 -15.78
C PHE A 195 -1.73 -8.69 -15.49
N SER A 196 -1.29 -9.28 -14.38
CA SER A 196 -1.68 -10.63 -13.96
C SER A 196 -3.04 -10.69 -13.23
N ILE A 197 -3.71 -9.55 -12.99
CA ILE A 197 -4.95 -9.52 -12.19
C ILE A 197 -6.16 -10.01 -12.99
N SER A 198 -6.40 -9.47 -14.18
CA SER A 198 -7.52 -9.83 -15.05
C SER A 198 -7.32 -9.28 -16.47
N ASP A 199 -8.05 -9.82 -17.44
CA ASP A 199 -7.94 -9.37 -18.84
C ASP A 199 -8.42 -7.92 -19.02
N ASN A 200 -9.34 -7.43 -18.18
CA ASN A 200 -9.75 -6.02 -18.15
C ASN A 200 -8.60 -5.10 -17.73
N VAL A 201 -7.83 -5.50 -16.71
CA VAL A 201 -6.65 -4.74 -16.25
C VAL A 201 -5.54 -4.79 -17.30
N ALA A 202 -5.31 -5.95 -17.92
CA ALA A 202 -4.36 -6.08 -19.01
C ALA A 202 -4.72 -5.17 -20.20
N SER A 203 -5.99 -5.16 -20.61
CA SER A 203 -6.51 -4.29 -21.67
C SER A 203 -6.32 -2.81 -21.33
N ALA A 204 -6.55 -2.42 -20.07
CA ALA A 204 -6.30 -1.04 -19.62
C ALA A 204 -4.81 -0.66 -19.68
N ILE A 205 -3.90 -1.58 -19.29
CA ILE A 205 -2.45 -1.37 -19.41
C ILE A 205 -2.02 -1.16 -20.86
N PHE A 206 -2.56 -1.96 -21.79
CA PHE A 206 -2.34 -1.79 -23.23
C PHE A 206 -2.88 -0.44 -23.73
N GLY A 207 -4.13 -0.11 -23.39
CA GLY A 207 -4.78 1.14 -23.79
C GLY A 207 -4.06 2.39 -23.27
N SER A 208 -3.47 2.33 -22.07
CA SER A 208 -2.67 3.41 -21.49
C SER A 208 -1.22 3.47 -22.01
N ASN A 209 -0.83 2.56 -22.90
CA ASN A 209 0.52 2.47 -23.45
C ASN A 209 1.61 2.49 -22.36
N LEU A 210 1.41 1.67 -21.31
CA LEU A 210 2.37 1.54 -20.20
C LEU A 210 3.49 0.55 -20.51
N LEU A 211 3.28 -0.37 -21.46
CA LEU A 211 4.32 -1.31 -21.90
C LEU A 211 5.50 -0.59 -22.58
N SER A 212 5.29 0.61 -23.15
CA SER A 212 6.38 1.43 -23.70
C SER A 212 7.43 1.81 -22.66
N LEU A 213 7.09 1.77 -21.35
CA LEU A 213 8.07 2.02 -20.28
C LEU A 213 9.13 0.92 -20.20
N PHE A 214 8.76 -0.33 -20.50
CA PHE A 214 9.72 -1.43 -20.59
C PHE A 214 10.62 -1.27 -21.81
N GLU A 215 10.06 -0.92 -22.96
CA GLU A 215 10.84 -0.68 -24.19
C GLU A 215 11.86 0.44 -23.99
N MET A 216 11.44 1.54 -23.35
CA MET A 216 12.32 2.65 -23.02
C MET A 216 13.47 2.20 -22.10
N GLU A 217 13.19 1.45 -21.04
CA GLU A 217 14.24 1.00 -20.12
C GLU A 217 15.18 -0.04 -20.72
N ILE A 218 14.72 -0.85 -21.67
CA ILE A 218 15.56 -1.85 -22.34
C ILE A 218 16.42 -1.21 -23.43
N ASN A 219 15.85 -0.31 -24.22
CA ASN A 219 16.50 0.20 -25.43
C ASN A 219 17.28 1.51 -25.19
N GLU A 220 16.87 2.33 -24.22
CA GLU A 220 17.41 3.68 -24.04
C GLU A 220 18.26 3.83 -22.77
N SER A 221 18.24 2.85 -21.86
CA SER A 221 19.06 2.89 -20.65
C SER A 221 20.52 2.50 -20.93
N ASN A 222 21.44 3.35 -20.50
CA ASN A 222 22.88 3.07 -20.53
C ASN A 222 23.37 2.26 -19.33
N ASP A 223 22.49 1.94 -18.37
CA ASP A 223 22.82 1.14 -17.19
C ASP A 223 22.43 -0.33 -17.40
N PRO A 224 23.40 -1.26 -17.57
CA PRO A 224 23.12 -2.67 -17.78
C PRO A 224 22.32 -3.31 -16.64
N LEU A 225 22.43 -2.82 -15.40
CA LEU A 225 21.67 -3.35 -14.28
C LEU A 225 20.19 -2.97 -14.39
N THR A 226 19.88 -1.75 -14.84
CA THR A 226 18.51 -1.31 -15.13
C THR A 226 17.90 -2.11 -16.27
N VAL A 227 18.64 -2.32 -17.36
CA VAL A 227 18.20 -3.17 -18.50
C VAL A 227 17.92 -4.59 -18.04
N LEU A 228 18.83 -5.20 -17.28
CA LEU A 228 18.67 -6.56 -16.75
C LEU A 228 17.45 -6.66 -15.83
N SER A 229 17.25 -5.69 -14.94
CA SER A 229 16.10 -5.64 -14.04
C SER A 229 14.78 -5.53 -14.81
N ALA A 230 14.72 -4.68 -15.85
CA ALA A 230 13.54 -4.55 -16.69
C ALA A 230 13.23 -5.85 -17.46
N LEU A 231 14.26 -6.51 -18.00
CA LEU A 231 14.12 -7.81 -18.66
C LEU A 231 13.64 -8.88 -17.68
N GLU A 232 14.22 -8.99 -16.48
CA GLU A 232 13.81 -9.95 -15.46
C GLU A 232 12.33 -9.76 -15.07
N VAL A 233 11.89 -8.51 -14.87
CA VAL A 233 10.49 -8.18 -14.59
C VAL A 233 9.56 -8.67 -15.72
N LEU A 234 9.95 -8.51 -16.99
CA LEU A 234 9.19 -9.03 -18.14
C LEU A 234 9.18 -10.57 -18.15
N TYR A 235 10.35 -11.20 -18.06
CA TYR A 235 10.52 -12.64 -18.22
C TYR A 235 9.85 -13.46 -17.10
N GLU A 236 9.84 -12.96 -15.86
CA GLU A 236 9.41 -13.76 -14.71
C GLU A 236 7.93 -14.19 -14.76
N ARG A 237 7.02 -13.42 -15.38
CA ARG A 237 5.59 -13.81 -15.44
C ARG A 237 4.74 -13.20 -16.56
N ILE A 238 5.27 -12.33 -17.39
CA ILE A 238 4.60 -12.04 -18.67
C ILE A 238 4.97 -13.20 -19.61
N GLY A 239 4.42 -14.39 -19.33
CA GLY A 239 4.59 -15.53 -20.23
C GLY A 239 4.20 -15.09 -21.63
N MET A 240 5.11 -15.29 -22.59
CA MET A 240 4.94 -14.93 -24.00
C MET A 240 3.61 -15.46 -24.60
N ASP A 241 2.96 -16.43 -23.95
CA ASP A 241 1.66 -16.99 -24.34
C ASP A 241 0.48 -16.00 -24.26
N LYS A 242 0.50 -14.98 -23.39
CA LYS A 242 -0.60 -13.98 -23.31
C LYS A 242 -0.41 -12.77 -24.23
N ILE A 243 0.82 -12.32 -24.47
CA ILE A 243 1.07 -11.19 -25.38
C ILE A 243 0.89 -11.59 -26.85
N TYR A 244 1.24 -12.82 -27.22
CA TYR A 244 1.08 -13.30 -28.60
C TYR A 244 -0.38 -13.55 -29.02
N MET A 245 -1.30 -13.75 -28.09
CA MET A 245 -2.72 -14.02 -28.40
C MET A 245 -3.52 -12.75 -28.73
N ASP A 246 -3.15 -11.58 -28.19
CA ASP A 246 -3.88 -10.32 -28.42
C ASP A 246 -3.28 -9.42 -29.50
N CYS A 247 -2.01 -9.63 -29.91
CA CYS A 247 -1.44 -8.92 -31.08
C CYS A 247 -1.86 -9.50 -32.44
N ASN A 248 -2.65 -10.58 -32.47
CA ASN A 248 -3.06 -11.29 -33.70
C ASN A 248 -4.59 -11.39 -33.87
N LYS A 249 -5.36 -10.46 -33.29
CA LYS A 249 -6.79 -10.27 -33.59
C LYS A 249 -7.09 -8.85 -34.02
#